data_AF-A6JJ56-F1
#
_entry.id   AF-A6JJ56-F1
#
_cell.length_a   1.000
_cell.length_b   1.000
_cell.length_c   1.000
_cell.angle_alpha   90.00
_cell.angle_beta   90.00
_cell.angle_gamma   90.00
#
_symmetry.space_group_name_H-M   'P 1'
#
loop_
_entity.id
_entity.type
_entity.pdbx_description
1 polymer ?
#
loop_
_entity_poly.entity_id
_entity_poly.type
_entity_poly.pdbx_seq_one_letter_code
_entity_poly.pdbx_strand_id
1 'polypeptide(L)'
;MSGKANTSKKKSQRVKRNVKQRADKEDEELDSPENKVGNRAKRNRSHAGHLSSKVTEQTKCVHLKRVKISSNKRTAWQPLPKNTEEYLQSMMDSAILGILNKNIKRKEQIQYHLDQLKKRFLQQCATLKVPPGKLNYLRDMSKLLKVEREQERANEESLASLQKEILTLIPNQNALLKDLDVLQNSAPGKNMAAFIQEAYMKLNGS
;
A
#
# COMPACT_ATOMS: atom_id res chain seq x y z
N MET A 1 0.27 -60.07 -40.16
CA MET A 1 -1.08 -60.47 -40.61
C MET A 1 -2.11 -59.68 -39.79
N SER A 2 -2.88 -58.80 -40.46
CA SER A 2 -4.34 -58.90 -40.65
C SER A 2 -5.11 -58.66 -39.34
N GLY A 3 -5.91 -57.62 -39.09
CA GLY A 3 -6.98 -56.89 -39.82
C GLY A 3 -7.98 -56.49 -38.70
N LYS A 4 -8.86 -55.50 -38.71
CA LYS A 4 -9.74 -54.90 -39.72
C LYS A 4 -10.40 -53.64 -39.10
N ALA A 5 -10.87 -52.77 -39.98
CA ALA A 5 -11.64 -51.55 -39.73
C ALA A 5 -13.09 -51.79 -39.21
N ASN A 6 -13.78 -50.69 -38.84
CA ASN A 6 -15.16 -50.27 -39.22
C ASN A 6 -15.57 -49.05 -38.34
N THR A 7 -15.62 -47.80 -38.82
CA THR A 7 -16.67 -47.07 -39.57
C THR A 7 -18.02 -46.80 -38.84
N SER A 8 -18.42 -45.52 -38.89
CA SER A 8 -19.76 -44.98 -39.24
C SER A 8 -20.65 -44.23 -38.19
N LYS A 9 -20.95 -42.96 -38.57
CA LYS A 9 -22.17 -42.11 -38.43
C LYS A 9 -22.40 -41.30 -37.13
N LYS A 10 -22.38 -39.95 -37.16
CA LYS A 10 -23.43 -38.93 -37.58
C LYS A 10 -24.54 -38.83 -36.50
N LYS A 11 -25.05 -37.71 -35.96
CA LYS A 11 -25.34 -36.30 -36.38
C LYS A 11 -25.76 -35.57 -35.07
N SER A 12 -25.59 -34.27 -34.82
CA SER A 12 -26.49 -33.16 -35.20
C SER A 12 -26.08 -31.95 -34.31
N GLN A 13 -25.57 -30.82 -34.82
CA GLN A 13 -26.26 -29.67 -35.46
C GLN A 13 -27.06 -28.77 -34.51
N ARG A 14 -26.54 -27.54 -34.27
CA ARG A 14 -27.29 -26.28 -34.48
C ARG A 14 -26.38 -25.05 -34.43
N VAL A 15 -25.97 -24.60 -35.63
CA VAL A 15 -25.59 -23.21 -35.92
C VAL A 15 -26.88 -22.51 -36.38
N LYS A 16 -27.20 -21.35 -35.80
CA LYS A 16 -28.24 -20.45 -36.33
C LYS A 16 -27.58 -19.11 -36.69
N ARG A 17 -27.49 -18.85 -38.01
CA ARG A 17 -27.32 -17.55 -38.64
C ARG A 17 -28.48 -17.37 -39.60
N ASN A 18 -29.18 -16.23 -39.57
CA ASN A 18 -29.98 -15.68 -40.66
C ASN A 18 -29.69 -14.16 -40.62
N VAL A 19 -29.05 -13.48 -41.57
CA VAL A 19 -29.27 -13.26 -43.02
C VAL A 19 -30.46 -12.33 -43.32
N LYS A 20 -30.13 -11.28 -44.09
CA LYS A 20 -30.87 -10.07 -44.50
C LYS A 20 -31.00 -10.08 -46.04
N GLN A 21 -32.15 -9.66 -46.58
CA GLN A 21 -32.39 -9.10 -47.94
C GLN A 21 -33.86 -8.57 -47.96
N ARG A 22 -34.15 -7.26 -48.19
CA ARG A 22 -34.26 -6.45 -49.45
C ARG A 22 -35.41 -6.94 -50.37
N ALA A 23 -36.24 -6.15 -51.08
CA ALA A 23 -36.35 -4.71 -51.41
C ALA A 23 -37.79 -4.36 -51.91
N ASP A 24 -38.09 -3.06 -51.89
CA ASP A 24 -38.97 -2.18 -52.71
C ASP A 24 -40.16 -2.71 -53.54
N LYS A 25 -41.27 -1.95 -53.50
CA LYS A 25 -41.94 -1.33 -54.67
C LYS A 25 -42.93 -0.21 -54.24
N GLU A 26 -42.97 0.81 -55.08
CA GLU A 26 -43.71 2.08 -55.03
C GLU A 26 -45.19 1.88 -55.42
N ASP A 27 -46.10 2.77 -54.97
CA ASP A 27 -47.07 3.54 -55.81
C ASP A 27 -48.31 4.06 -55.05
N GLU A 28 -48.71 5.26 -55.49
CA GLU A 28 -50.03 5.94 -55.41
C GLU A 28 -50.57 6.56 -54.10
N GLU A 29 -50.38 7.88 -54.05
CA GLU A 29 -51.35 8.95 -53.73
C GLU A 29 -52.82 8.54 -53.60
N LEU A 30 -53.51 9.02 -52.54
CA LEU A 30 -54.84 9.65 -52.59
C LEU A 30 -55.36 10.03 -51.18
N ASP A 31 -55.39 11.34 -50.97
CA ASP A 31 -56.46 12.13 -50.34
C ASP A 31 -56.67 12.17 -48.81
N SER A 32 -56.73 13.41 -48.32
CA SER A 32 -57.26 13.83 -47.02
C SER A 32 -58.50 14.69 -47.27
N PRO A 33 -59.49 14.72 -46.35
CA PRO A 33 -59.78 16.02 -45.73
C PRO A 33 -60.03 15.87 -44.22
N GLU A 34 -59.37 16.65 -43.36
CA GLU A 34 -59.77 18.00 -42.90
C GLU A 34 -61.16 18.08 -42.24
N ASN A 35 -61.16 18.17 -40.91
CA ASN A 35 -62.09 19.01 -40.16
C ASN A 35 -61.46 19.52 -38.87
N LYS A 36 -61.65 20.83 -38.69
CA LYS A 36 -60.92 21.75 -37.80
C LYS A 36 -61.63 21.97 -36.46
N VAL A 37 -60.88 22.65 -35.58
CA VAL A 37 -61.32 23.48 -34.43
C VAL A 37 -61.65 22.67 -33.19
N GLY A 38 -61.06 22.84 -32.01
CA GLY A 38 -60.17 23.87 -31.46
C GLY A 38 -60.47 23.92 -29.96
N ASN A 39 -59.46 24.03 -29.08
CA ASN A 39 -59.52 24.85 -27.87
C ASN A 39 -58.20 24.86 -27.10
N ARG A 40 -57.78 26.09 -26.81
CA ARG A 40 -56.55 26.53 -26.15
C ARG A 40 -56.82 26.68 -24.66
N ALA A 41 -56.02 26.05 -23.78
CA ALA A 41 -55.86 26.49 -22.39
C ALA A 41 -54.56 26.01 -21.70
N LYS A 42 -53.63 26.96 -21.52
CA LYS A 42 -52.78 27.22 -20.33
C LYS A 42 -51.86 26.12 -19.76
N ARG A 43 -50.53 26.34 -19.87
CA ARG A 43 -49.67 26.75 -18.73
C ARG A 43 -48.20 27.04 -19.11
N ASN A 44 -47.91 28.33 -19.24
CA ASN A 44 -46.86 29.16 -18.63
C ASN A 44 -45.43 28.59 -18.50
N ARG A 45 -44.52 29.22 -19.24
CA ARG A 45 -43.06 29.13 -19.16
C ARG A 45 -42.51 29.87 -17.92
N SER A 46 -41.38 29.32 -17.45
CA SER A 46 -40.20 29.96 -16.86
C SER A 46 -40.32 30.71 -15.53
N HIS A 47 -39.70 30.16 -14.48
CA HIS A 47 -38.73 30.86 -13.62
C HIS A 47 -37.84 29.84 -12.88
N ALA A 48 -36.57 29.72 -13.28
CA ALA A 48 -35.46 29.35 -12.40
C ALA A 48 -34.18 29.88 -13.08
N GLY A 49 -33.86 31.14 -12.77
CA GLY A 49 -32.71 31.85 -13.30
C GLY A 49 -31.42 31.12 -12.99
N HIS A 50 -30.70 30.79 -14.05
CA HIS A 50 -29.34 30.32 -14.04
C HIS A 50 -28.42 31.49 -13.63
N LEU A 51 -28.04 31.55 -12.34
CA LEU A 51 -26.94 32.40 -11.90
C LEU A 51 -25.62 31.73 -12.27
N SER A 52 -25.20 31.97 -13.50
CA SER A 52 -23.82 31.73 -13.94
C SER A 52 -22.95 32.87 -13.42
N SER A 53 -22.19 32.62 -12.36
CA SER A 53 -21.05 33.46 -12.01
C SER A 53 -19.82 32.94 -12.76
N LYS A 54 -19.37 33.75 -13.71
CA LYS A 54 -18.19 33.55 -14.54
C LYS A 54 -16.98 34.02 -13.73
N VAL A 55 -16.37 33.13 -12.95
CA VAL A 55 -14.99 33.29 -12.46
C VAL A 55 -14.20 32.06 -12.89
N THR A 56 -13.42 32.28 -13.94
CA THR A 56 -12.63 31.32 -14.68
C THR A 56 -11.37 30.96 -13.91
N GLU A 57 -11.47 30.09 -12.91
CA GLU A 57 -10.30 29.32 -12.43
C GLU A 57 -10.71 27.87 -12.20
N GLN A 58 -11.04 27.21 -13.31
CA GLN A 58 -11.12 25.77 -13.34
C GLN A 58 -9.68 25.25 -13.25
N THR A 59 -9.19 25.04 -12.03
CA THR A 59 -7.97 24.28 -11.77
C THR A 59 -8.11 22.98 -12.57
N LYS A 60 -7.25 22.81 -13.58
CA LYS A 60 -7.22 21.62 -14.41
C LYS A 60 -6.90 20.43 -13.51
N CYS A 61 -7.93 19.78 -12.98
CA CYS A 61 -7.80 18.43 -12.49
C CYS A 61 -7.30 17.62 -13.68
N VAL A 62 -6.03 17.24 -13.63
CA VAL A 62 -5.43 16.30 -14.56
C VAL A 62 -6.41 15.13 -14.68
N HIS A 63 -6.83 14.82 -15.91
CA HIS A 63 -7.77 13.75 -16.20
C HIS A 63 -7.14 12.40 -15.81
N LEU A 64 -7.19 12.07 -14.52
CA LEU A 64 -6.83 10.78 -14.01
C LEU A 64 -7.94 9.83 -14.44
N LYS A 65 -7.57 8.79 -15.21
CA LYS A 65 -8.48 7.70 -15.58
C LYS A 65 -9.03 7.08 -14.30
N ARG A 66 -10.24 7.46 -13.91
CA ARG A 66 -10.93 6.88 -12.76
C ARG A 66 -11.33 5.46 -13.13
N VAL A 67 -10.62 4.49 -12.54
CA VAL A 67 -11.02 3.09 -12.61
C VAL A 67 -12.37 2.95 -11.88
N LYS A 68 -13.44 2.75 -12.65
CA LYS A 68 -14.79 2.62 -12.11
C LYS A 68 -14.99 1.20 -11.58
N ILE A 69 -14.67 1.00 -10.31
CA ILE A 69 -14.89 -0.28 -9.61
C ILE A 69 -16.35 -0.35 -9.18
N SER A 70 -17.06 -1.42 -9.57
CA SER A 70 -18.46 -1.67 -9.19
C SER A 70 -18.61 -1.81 -7.67
N SER A 71 -19.74 -1.36 -7.12
CA SER A 71 -19.96 -1.32 -5.66
C SER A 71 -19.79 -2.71 -5.02
N ASN A 72 -20.22 -3.76 -5.74
CA ASN A 72 -20.24 -5.14 -5.29
C ASN A 72 -18.81 -5.72 -5.10
N LYS A 73 -17.80 -5.13 -5.73
CA LYS A 73 -16.39 -5.49 -5.52
C LYS A 73 -15.76 -4.77 -4.32
N ARG A 74 -16.41 -3.75 -3.78
CA ARG A 74 -15.95 -2.96 -2.61
C ARG A 74 -16.43 -3.53 -1.27
N THR A 75 -17.33 -4.51 -1.29
CA THR A 75 -17.83 -5.18 -0.08
C THR A 75 -16.76 -6.07 0.56
N ALA A 76 -15.82 -6.60 -0.22
CA ALA A 76 -14.67 -7.37 0.26
C ALA A 76 -13.47 -6.52 0.71
N TRP A 77 -13.58 -5.18 0.65
CA TRP A 77 -12.49 -4.28 1.01
C TRP A 77 -12.35 -4.20 2.52
N GLN A 78 -11.14 -4.35 2.99
CA GLN A 78 -10.81 -4.34 4.41
C GLN A 78 -10.45 -2.92 4.84
N PRO A 79 -10.68 -2.53 6.11
CA PRO A 79 -10.09 -1.33 6.68
C PRO A 79 -8.56 -1.37 6.54
N LEU A 80 -7.93 -0.19 6.60
CA LEU A 80 -6.49 -0.09 6.53
C LEU A 80 -5.83 -1.00 7.59
N PRO A 81 -4.85 -1.83 7.23
CA PRO A 81 -4.12 -2.67 8.18
C PRO A 81 -3.37 -1.84 9.23
N LYS A 82 -3.38 -2.32 10.47
CA LYS A 82 -2.81 -1.61 11.63
C LYS A 82 -1.30 -1.33 11.53
N ASN A 83 -0.54 -2.24 10.91
CA ASN A 83 0.89 -2.04 10.66
C ASN A 83 1.17 -0.84 9.72
N THR A 84 0.33 -0.66 8.71
CA THR A 84 0.42 0.47 7.78
C THR A 84 0.01 1.76 8.48
N GLU A 85 -0.99 1.71 9.36
CA GLU A 85 -1.41 2.84 10.19
C GLU A 85 -0.28 3.32 11.11
N GLU A 86 0.37 2.40 11.82
CA GLU A 86 1.53 2.70 12.68
C GLU A 86 2.71 3.27 11.88
N TYR A 87 2.98 2.72 10.70
CA TYR A 87 4.00 3.25 9.79
C TYR A 87 3.68 4.68 9.34
N LEU A 88 2.45 4.95 8.90
CA LEU A 88 2.01 6.29 8.52
C LEU A 88 2.09 7.26 9.69
N GLN A 89 1.69 6.82 10.88
CA GLN A 89 1.81 7.59 12.12
C GLN A 89 3.26 7.98 12.40
N SER A 90 4.19 7.02 12.34
CA SER A 90 5.62 7.26 12.53
C SER A 90 6.21 8.23 11.49
N MET A 91 5.83 8.08 10.22
CA MET A 91 6.27 8.99 9.15
C MET A 91 5.78 10.42 9.40
N MET A 92 4.52 10.59 9.80
CA MET A 92 3.96 11.89 10.14
C MET A 92 4.63 12.48 11.38
N ASP A 93 4.87 11.69 12.42
CA ASP A 93 5.56 12.13 13.63
C ASP A 93 6.98 12.62 13.33
N SER A 94 7.68 11.92 12.44
CA SER A 94 9.00 12.33 11.96
C SER A 94 8.95 13.64 11.16
N ALA A 95 7.96 13.80 10.28
CA ALA A 95 7.78 15.03 9.51
C ALA A 95 7.41 16.23 10.43
N ILE A 96 6.52 16.01 11.39
CA ILE A 96 6.14 17.01 12.40
C ILE A 96 7.37 17.42 13.21
N LEU A 97 8.16 16.46 13.71
CA LEU A 97 9.39 16.72 14.44
C LEU A 97 10.37 17.56 13.60
N GLY A 98 10.54 17.22 12.32
CA GLY A 98 11.37 17.98 11.39
C GLY A 98 10.91 19.43 11.17
N ILE A 99 9.60 19.68 11.14
CA ILE A 99 9.03 21.03 11.01
C ILE A 99 9.20 21.83 12.31
N LEU A 100 8.98 21.18 13.46
CA LEU A 100 9.11 21.82 14.78
C LEU A 100 10.56 22.19 15.10
N ASN A 101 11.52 21.35 14.70
CA ASN A 101 12.94 21.63 14.88
C ASN A 101 13.41 22.85 14.08
N LYS A 102 12.74 23.17 12.96
CA LYS A 102 13.05 24.35 12.14
C LYS A 102 12.39 25.65 12.63
N ASN A 103 11.34 25.57 13.47
CA ASN A 103 10.52 26.72 13.85
C ASN A 103 10.47 26.91 15.37
N ILE A 104 11.46 27.62 15.91
CA ILE A 104 11.63 27.81 17.36
C ILE A 104 10.61 28.81 17.93
N LYS A 105 10.26 29.87 17.18
CA LYS A 105 9.49 31.02 17.70
C LYS A 105 7.98 30.79 17.88
N ARG A 106 7.40 29.73 17.30
CA ARG A 106 5.94 29.43 17.37
C ARG A 106 5.68 27.92 17.48
N LYS A 107 6.60 27.19 18.10
CA LYS A 107 6.60 25.72 18.14
C LYS A 107 5.27 25.15 18.63
N GLU A 108 4.69 25.73 19.68
CA GLU A 108 3.45 25.25 20.31
C GLU A 108 2.22 25.39 19.40
N GLN A 109 2.05 26.54 18.76
CA GLN A 109 0.94 26.77 17.82
C GLN A 109 1.07 25.86 16.59
N ILE A 110 2.28 25.76 16.03
CA ILE A 110 2.56 24.88 14.89
C ILE A 110 2.30 23.42 15.27
N GLN A 111 2.75 22.99 16.45
CA GLN A 111 2.53 21.63 16.95
C GLN A 111 1.04 21.33 17.11
N TYR A 112 0.27 22.26 17.69
CA TYR A 112 -1.18 22.09 17.84
C TYR A 112 -1.87 21.89 16.48
N HIS A 113 -1.57 22.74 15.49
CA HIS A 113 -2.18 22.62 14.17
C HIS A 113 -1.75 21.34 13.43
N LEU A 114 -0.50 20.93 13.57
CA LEU A 114 0.01 19.69 12.97
C LEU A 114 -0.58 18.44 13.62
N ASP A 115 -0.76 18.42 14.93
CA ASP A 115 -1.40 17.32 15.64
C ASP A 115 -2.89 17.20 15.27
N GLN A 116 -3.60 18.33 15.12
CA GLN A 116 -4.98 18.34 14.63
C GLN A 116 -5.08 17.82 13.20
N LEU A 117 -4.13 18.19 12.33
CA LEU A 117 -4.07 17.69 10.96
C LEU A 117 -3.80 16.17 10.94
N LYS A 118 -2.82 15.70 11.71
CA LYS A 118 -2.50 14.28 11.87
C LYS A 118 -3.71 13.49 12.32
N LYS A 119 -4.42 13.95 13.36
CA LYS A 119 -5.64 13.30 13.88
C LYS A 119 -6.73 13.18 12.82
N ARG A 120 -7.02 14.27 12.10
CA ARG A 120 -8.02 14.27 11.01
C ARG A 120 -7.61 13.35 9.87
N PHE A 121 -6.34 13.36 9.49
CA PHE A 121 -5.82 12.50 8.43
C PHE A 121 -5.93 11.02 8.79
N LEU A 122 -5.47 10.63 9.98
CA LEU A 122 -5.57 9.26 10.49
C LEU A 122 -7.03 8.79 10.56
N GLN A 123 -7.94 9.66 10.99
CA GLN A 123 -9.36 9.37 10.99
C GLN A 123 -9.89 9.06 9.56
N GLN A 124 -9.47 9.82 8.56
CA GLN A 124 -9.82 9.53 7.16
C GLN A 124 -9.23 8.18 6.70
N CYS A 125 -7.98 7.90 7.06
CA CYS A 125 -7.32 6.63 6.75
C CYS A 125 -8.01 5.43 7.40
N ALA A 126 -8.50 5.55 8.64
CA ALA A 126 -9.23 4.49 9.34
C ALA A 126 -10.55 4.15 8.64
N THR A 127 -11.23 5.15 8.07
CA THR A 127 -12.47 4.94 7.29
C THR A 127 -12.22 4.47 5.85
N LEU A 128 -10.98 4.57 5.37
CA LEU A 128 -10.63 4.19 4.01
C LEU A 128 -10.58 2.66 3.90
N LYS A 129 -11.54 2.12 3.17
CA LYS A 129 -11.51 0.72 2.77
C LYS A 129 -10.46 0.56 1.67
N VAL A 130 -9.57 -0.41 1.84
CA VAL A 130 -8.55 -0.77 0.86
C VAL A 130 -8.84 -2.16 0.30
N PRO A 131 -8.60 -2.40 -1.01
CA PRO A 131 -8.69 -3.74 -1.56
C PRO A 131 -7.78 -4.69 -0.77
N PRO A 132 -8.24 -5.89 -0.40
CA PRO A 132 -7.36 -6.90 0.16
C PRO A 132 -6.33 -7.26 -0.91
N GLY A 133 -5.09 -6.85 -0.69
CA GLY A 133 -3.99 -7.25 -1.56
C GLY A 133 -3.86 -8.77 -1.57
N LYS A 134 -3.48 -9.37 -2.70
CA LYS A 134 -2.98 -10.75 -2.70
C LYS A 134 -1.61 -10.72 -2.02
N LEU A 135 -1.59 -10.89 -0.70
CA LEU A 135 -0.41 -10.81 0.16
C LEU A 135 0.50 -12.05 0.04
N ASN A 136 0.63 -12.63 -1.15
CA ASN A 136 1.54 -13.75 -1.41
C ASN A 136 2.99 -13.34 -1.11
N TYR A 137 3.33 -12.08 -1.39
CA TYR A 137 4.61 -11.48 -1.03
C TYR A 137 4.89 -11.49 0.48
N LEU A 138 3.88 -11.36 1.35
CA LEU A 138 4.11 -11.47 2.81
C LEU A 138 4.51 -12.89 3.21
N ARG A 139 3.96 -13.91 2.53
CA ARG A 139 4.36 -15.30 2.74
C ARG A 139 5.78 -15.56 2.26
N ASP A 140 6.18 -14.91 1.17
CA ASP A 140 7.54 -14.98 0.66
C ASP A 140 8.54 -14.25 1.58
N MET A 141 8.16 -13.08 2.13
CA MET A 141 8.96 -12.41 3.17
C MET A 141 9.06 -13.24 4.45
N SER A 142 8.00 -13.93 4.87
CA SER A 142 8.06 -14.81 6.04
C SER A 142 9.01 -16.00 5.82
N LYS A 143 9.06 -16.55 4.60
CA LYS A 143 10.06 -17.56 4.24
C LYS A 143 11.46 -16.96 4.23
N LEU A 144 11.64 -15.79 3.61
CA LEU A 144 12.93 -15.10 3.55
C LEU A 144 13.47 -14.79 4.96
N LEU A 145 12.62 -14.34 5.88
CA LEU A 145 13.00 -14.08 7.27
C LEU A 145 13.52 -15.35 7.98
N LYS A 146 12.95 -16.53 7.67
CA LYS A 146 13.44 -17.80 8.25
C LYS A 146 14.82 -18.15 7.73
N VAL A 147 15.03 -18.00 6.41
CA VAL A 147 16.33 -18.21 5.78
C VAL A 147 17.37 -17.24 6.34
N GLU A 148 17.00 -15.96 6.51
CA GLU A 148 17.90 -14.95 7.08
C GLU A 148 18.34 -15.31 8.50
N ARG A 149 17.42 -15.76 9.36
CA ARG A 149 17.77 -16.22 10.72
C ARG A 149 18.60 -17.50 10.73
N GLU A 150 18.37 -18.40 9.78
CA GLU A 150 19.22 -19.59 9.62
C GLU A 150 20.63 -19.19 9.21
N GLN A 151 20.76 -18.24 8.29
CA GLN A 151 22.05 -17.68 7.87
C GLN A 151 22.76 -16.95 9.03
N GLU A 152 22.04 -16.16 9.82
CA GLU A 152 22.58 -15.47 11.00
C GLU A 152 23.15 -16.47 12.01
N ARG A 153 22.41 -17.54 12.33
CA ARG A 153 22.91 -18.61 13.21
C ARG A 153 24.14 -19.31 12.65
N ALA A 154 24.14 -19.64 11.36
CA ALA A 154 25.30 -20.24 10.72
C ALA A 154 26.53 -19.30 10.74
N ASN A 155 26.30 -17.99 10.61
CA ASN A 155 27.35 -16.99 10.70
C ASN A 155 27.91 -16.88 12.13
N GLU A 156 27.06 -16.88 13.15
CA GLU A 156 27.49 -16.90 14.56
C GLU A 156 28.32 -18.13 14.90
N GLU A 157 27.89 -19.32 14.45
CA GLU A 157 28.63 -20.57 14.62
C GLU A 157 29.97 -20.56 13.88
N SER A 158 29.99 -20.07 12.63
CA SER A 158 31.21 -19.91 11.84
C SER A 158 32.19 -18.94 12.51
N LEU A 159 31.69 -17.81 13.01
CA LEU A 159 32.50 -16.82 13.74
C LEU A 159 33.13 -17.44 15.00
N ALA A 160 32.33 -18.18 15.78
CA ALA A 160 32.84 -18.86 16.97
C ALA A 160 33.90 -19.94 16.62
N SER A 161 33.74 -20.63 15.49
CA SER A 161 34.74 -21.59 14.99
C SER A 161 36.05 -20.88 14.62
N LEU A 162 35.97 -19.79 13.85
CA LEU A 162 37.14 -19.00 13.46
C LEU A 162 37.88 -18.41 14.67
N GLN A 163 37.14 -17.94 15.69
CA GLN A 163 37.74 -17.49 16.94
C GLN A 163 38.52 -18.59 17.64
N LYS A 164 38.00 -19.83 17.69
CA LYS A 164 38.71 -20.97 18.26
C LYS A 164 39.98 -21.29 17.50
N GLU A 165 39.94 -21.29 16.17
CA GLU A 165 41.11 -21.56 15.33
C GLU A 165 42.20 -20.50 15.56
N ILE A 166 41.84 -19.21 15.57
CA ILE A 166 42.77 -18.12 15.88
C ILE A 166 43.39 -18.32 17.27
N LEU A 167 42.58 -18.68 18.27
CA LEU A 167 43.10 -18.95 19.61
C LEU A 167 44.10 -20.10 19.58
N THR A 168 43.83 -21.20 18.87
CA THR A 168 44.74 -22.37 18.81
C THR A 168 46.12 -22.05 18.22
N LEU A 169 46.22 -21.00 17.40
CA LEU A 169 47.50 -20.52 16.87
C LEU A 169 48.32 -19.74 17.90
N ILE A 170 47.73 -19.33 19.04
CA ILE A 170 48.41 -18.61 20.12
C ILE A 170 48.93 -19.65 21.14
N PRO A 171 50.26 -19.82 21.26
CA PRO A 171 50.82 -20.70 22.27
C PRO A 171 50.40 -20.25 23.68
N ASN A 172 50.07 -21.20 24.55
CA ASN A 172 49.66 -20.94 25.94
C ASN A 172 48.38 -20.08 26.09
N GLN A 173 47.47 -20.09 25.09
CA GLN A 173 46.22 -19.31 25.10
C GLN A 173 45.40 -19.45 26.39
N ASN A 174 45.34 -20.66 26.95
CA ASN A 174 44.43 -20.98 28.06
C ASN A 174 44.94 -20.39 29.37
N ALA A 175 46.26 -20.25 29.54
CA ALA A 175 46.83 -19.55 30.68
C ALA A 175 46.60 -18.03 30.52
N LEU A 176 46.85 -17.48 29.33
CA LEU A 176 46.64 -16.05 29.06
C LEU A 176 45.17 -15.63 29.24
N LEU A 177 44.22 -16.44 28.78
CA LEU A 177 42.78 -16.21 28.97
C LEU A 177 42.39 -16.23 30.46
N LYS A 178 42.94 -17.16 31.24
CA LYS A 178 42.71 -17.23 32.69
C LYS A 178 43.32 -16.03 33.41
N ASP A 179 44.55 -15.66 33.07
CA ASP A 179 45.23 -14.50 33.65
C ASP A 179 44.49 -13.20 33.33
N LEU A 180 43.96 -13.08 32.11
CA LEU A 180 43.15 -11.94 31.69
C LEU A 180 41.79 -11.88 32.40
N ASP A 181 41.12 -13.01 32.58
CA ASP A 181 39.87 -13.10 33.35
C ASP A 181 40.10 -12.75 34.83
N VAL A 182 41.17 -13.26 35.44
CA VAL A 182 41.58 -12.89 36.81
C VAL A 182 41.89 -11.40 36.90
N LEU A 183 42.62 -10.84 35.92
CA LEU A 183 42.96 -9.42 35.88
C LEU A 183 41.71 -8.54 35.72
N GLN A 184 40.78 -8.90 34.83
CA GLN A 184 39.52 -8.16 34.65
C GLN A 184 38.66 -8.20 35.91
N ASN A 185 38.62 -9.33 36.61
CA ASN A 185 37.84 -9.50 37.84
C ASN A 185 38.54 -8.97 39.09
N SER A 186 39.82 -8.64 39.00
CA SER A 186 40.59 -8.01 40.07
C SER A 186 40.09 -6.60 40.40
N ALA A 187 40.41 -6.11 41.60
CA ALA A 187 40.06 -4.74 42.00
C ALA A 187 40.66 -3.67 41.05
N PRO A 188 41.93 -3.73 40.63
CA PRO A 188 42.47 -2.82 39.64
C PRO A 188 41.73 -2.86 38.29
N GLY A 189 41.41 -4.06 37.79
CA GLY A 189 40.70 -4.23 36.51
C GLY A 189 39.31 -3.60 36.53
N LYS A 190 38.54 -3.87 37.59
CA LYS A 190 37.21 -3.27 37.80
C LYS A 190 37.26 -1.75 37.95
N ASN A 191 38.26 -1.24 38.68
CA ASN A 191 38.43 0.20 38.87
C ASN A 191 38.74 0.92 37.55
N MET A 192 39.61 0.34 36.71
CA MET A 192 39.89 0.90 35.38
C MET A 192 38.67 0.85 34.47
N ALA A 193 37.91 -0.26 34.47
CA ALA A 193 36.69 -0.38 33.68
C ALA A 193 35.64 0.68 34.09
N ALA A 194 35.44 0.89 35.39
CA ALA A 194 34.55 1.92 35.91
C ALA A 194 34.99 3.34 35.52
N PHE A 195 36.30 3.62 35.61
CA PHE A 195 36.86 4.91 35.20
C PHE A 195 36.64 5.19 33.70
N ILE A 196 36.90 4.21 32.84
CA ILE A 196 36.68 4.33 31.39
C ILE A 196 35.19 4.54 31.09
N GLN A 197 34.31 3.79 31.77
CA GLN A 197 32.87 3.95 31.60
C GLN A 197 32.40 5.35 32.01
N GLU A 198 32.90 5.89 33.13
CA GLU A 198 32.59 7.24 33.58
C GLU A 198 33.08 8.30 32.57
N ALA A 199 34.30 8.16 32.05
CA ALA A 199 34.84 9.05 31.03
C ALA A 199 33.99 9.02 29.74
N TYR A 200 33.55 7.83 29.33
CA TYR A 200 32.69 7.67 28.16
C TYR A 200 31.32 8.33 28.35
N MET A 201 30.72 8.20 29.53
CA MET A 201 29.45 8.86 29.86
C MET A 201 29.58 10.39 29.87
N LYS A 202 30.70 10.92 30.36
CA LYS A 202 31.00 12.37 30.33
C LYS A 202 31.17 12.91 28.90
N LEU A 203 31.70 12.11 27.99
CA LEU A 203 31.86 12.49 26.58
C LEU A 203 30.55 12.43 25.77
N ASN A 204 29.68 11.46 26.05
CA ASN A 204 28.40 11.31 25.36
C ASN A 204 27.25 12.15 25.96
N GLY A 205 27.43 12.68 27.16
CA GLY A 205 26.47 13.57 27.84
C GLY A 205 26.70 15.07 27.58
N SER A 206 27.63 15.42 26.69
CA SER A 206 27.94 16.78 26.26
C SER A 206 27.46 17.07 24.84
#